data_AF-A0A6G7KAZ7-F1
#
_entry.id   AF-A0A6G7KAZ7-F1
#
_cell.length_a   1.000
_cell.length_b   1.000
_cell.length_c   1.000
_cell.angle_alpha   90.00
_cell.angle_beta   90.00
_cell.angle_gamma   90.00
#
_symmetry.space_group_name_H-M   'P 1'
#
loop_
_entity.id
_entity.type
_entity.pdbx_description
1 polymer ?
#
loop_
_entity_poly.entity_id
_entity_poly.type
_entity_poly.pdbx_seq_one_letter_code
_entity_poly.pdbx_strand_id
1 'polypeptide(L)'
;MKFCPNCGTENNSETRFCKECGHDFNGKVKEAPQQRSVTISKPEMKALTKTQKMIAAVVAVVLVALFGGYKIGEKAYSKENQVNHYIEILASADAERIADALKTNDPNFKVTAESLAPYVRYLEENKSYVSQISSVLRRGSLYTGGEIYLEQKGKTMLFFDNYDLVINPVYFNVGVNVKDAVISINGENVATSTVEDYTTEVGPYAPGVFEVNATAEINGYEFENKTKETILYSHEWDAYLHIEGVEFEVSSNQDTADVYLDGEKIGNLTDGYGTFGPVSWSEGMILELGMDFPSGTLKSESVELSDYNYDYYYLSFPNDFSYQTVVDELFGPLTRKIVYMSEADESSLKEKDNEDLASYLTGGKDNELYTRFTEYAKVFRDNADAKYLSWNLEVTDVTQTDVNLYTVTMDFELTTTYSYDSNRDDLEEAYEYTFVIESFEDPDSWDGIGFTLSEITSKIDTLN
;
A
#
# COMPACT_ATOMS: atom_id res chain seq x y z
N MET A 1 75.17 64.41 -53.64
CA MET A 1 74.25 64.02 -52.54
C MET A 1 73.84 65.27 -51.77
N LYS A 2 72.60 65.33 -51.27
CA LYS A 2 72.09 66.41 -50.41
C LYS A 2 71.19 65.83 -49.32
N PHE A 3 71.22 66.39 -48.12
CA PHE A 3 70.37 65.95 -47.02
C PHE A 3 69.11 66.82 -46.92
N CYS A 4 67.96 66.21 -46.66
CA CYS A 4 66.71 66.93 -46.53
C CYS A 4 66.71 67.77 -45.24
N PRO A 5 66.53 69.10 -45.28
CA PRO A 5 66.54 69.92 -44.07
C PRO A 5 65.35 69.65 -43.14
N ASN A 6 64.30 68.98 -43.64
CA ASN A 6 63.10 68.70 -42.86
C ASN A 6 63.14 67.35 -42.12
N CYS A 7 63.80 66.33 -42.68
CA CYS A 7 63.82 64.99 -42.09
C CYS A 7 65.20 64.33 -42.02
N GLY A 8 66.25 64.98 -42.52
CA GLY A 8 67.62 64.49 -42.45
C GLY A 8 67.96 63.34 -43.40
N THR A 9 67.04 62.88 -44.26
CA THR A 9 67.34 61.79 -45.20
C THR A 9 68.29 62.21 -46.31
N GLU A 10 69.26 61.35 -46.65
CA GLU A 10 70.14 61.53 -47.80
C GLU A 10 69.40 61.31 -49.12
N ASN A 11 69.51 62.30 -50.01
CA ASN A 11 68.89 62.31 -51.32
C ASN A 11 69.95 62.58 -52.40
N ASN A 12 69.68 62.15 -53.63
CA ASN A 12 70.53 62.47 -54.76
C ASN A 12 70.49 64.00 -55.01
N SER A 13 71.61 64.60 -55.41
CA SER A 13 71.75 66.04 -55.63
C SER A 13 70.69 66.60 -56.59
N GLU A 14 70.27 65.80 -57.59
CA GLU A 14 69.34 66.24 -58.64
C GLU A 14 67.85 65.99 -58.34
N THR A 15 67.50 65.31 -57.24
CA THR A 15 66.08 65.04 -56.93
C THR A 15 65.37 66.31 -56.49
N ARG A 16 64.24 66.61 -57.14
CA ARG A 16 63.43 67.80 -56.85
C ARG A 16 62.70 67.72 -55.52
N PHE A 17 62.19 66.54 -55.16
CA PHE A 17 61.50 66.29 -53.90
C PHE A 17 62.25 65.27 -53.06
N CYS A 18 62.16 65.37 -51.73
CA CYS A 18 62.70 64.37 -50.83
C CYS A 18 61.94 63.05 -50.98
N LYS A 19 62.66 61.94 -51.19
CA LYS A 19 62.06 60.62 -51.44
C LYS A 19 61.23 60.08 -50.27
N GLU A 20 61.52 60.50 -49.04
CA GLU A 20 60.81 60.03 -47.84
C GLU A 20 59.66 60.96 -47.44
N CYS A 21 59.89 62.27 -47.36
CA CYS A 21 58.90 63.21 -46.82
C CYS A 21 58.29 64.19 -47.84
N GLY A 22 58.71 64.13 -49.10
CA GLY A 22 58.13 64.95 -50.18
C GLY A 22 58.54 66.43 -50.19
N HIS A 23 59.51 66.85 -49.39
CA HIS A 23 59.99 68.25 -49.36
C HIS A 23 60.58 68.72 -50.71
N ASP A 24 60.07 69.81 -51.31
CA ASP A 24 60.57 70.39 -52.57
C ASP A 24 61.83 71.24 -52.32
N PHE A 25 62.94 70.87 -52.96
CA PHE A 25 64.21 71.59 -52.87
C PHE A 25 64.29 72.84 -53.75
N ASN A 26 63.32 73.09 -54.64
CA ASN A 26 63.36 74.18 -55.63
C ASN A 26 62.17 75.17 -55.54
N GLY A 27 61.42 75.17 -54.43
CA GLY A 27 60.31 76.09 -54.23
C GLY A 27 60.75 77.54 -53.98
N LYS A 28 60.80 78.36 -55.03
CA LYS A 28 60.92 79.83 -54.92
C LYS A 28 59.66 80.41 -54.27
N VAL A 29 59.87 81.16 -53.19
CA VAL A 29 58.94 82.14 -52.64
C VAL A 29 58.64 83.19 -53.72
N LYS A 30 57.36 83.50 -53.94
CA LYS A 30 56.93 84.75 -54.59
C LYS A 30 55.91 85.46 -53.72
N GLU A 31 56.16 86.75 -53.59
CA GLU A 31 55.58 87.72 -52.66
C GLU A 31 54.11 88.04 -52.91
N ALA A 32 53.53 88.61 -51.85
CA ALA A 32 52.13 88.98 -51.66
C ALA A 32 51.62 90.09 -52.60
N PRO A 33 50.34 90.02 -53.01
CA PRO A 33 49.50 91.19 -53.24
C PRO A 33 48.84 91.65 -51.93
N GLN A 34 48.61 92.96 -51.87
CA GLN A 34 48.16 93.77 -50.75
C GLN A 34 46.84 93.32 -50.09
N GLN A 35 46.73 93.69 -48.82
CA GLN A 35 45.59 93.52 -47.92
C GLN A 35 44.23 93.80 -48.57
N ARG A 36 43.45 92.74 -48.78
CA ARG A 36 42.04 92.72 -48.39
C ARG A 36 41.90 91.69 -47.30
N SER A 37 41.40 92.11 -46.13
CA SER A 37 41.04 91.20 -45.05
C SER A 37 39.93 90.27 -45.52
N VAL A 38 40.32 89.08 -46.01
CA VAL A 38 39.41 87.96 -46.18
C VAL A 38 39.65 87.05 -44.99
N THR A 39 38.76 87.18 -44.01
CA THR A 39 38.61 86.26 -42.90
C THR A 39 38.52 84.84 -43.45
N ILE A 40 39.50 83.99 -43.15
CA ILE A 40 39.36 82.55 -43.35
C ILE A 40 38.36 82.10 -42.28
N SER A 41 37.09 82.03 -42.68
CA SER A 41 36.09 81.29 -41.93
C SER A 41 36.58 79.84 -41.86
N LYS A 42 36.88 79.40 -40.62
CA LYS A 42 36.68 78.02 -40.18
C LYS A 42 35.50 77.46 -40.98
N PRO A 43 35.51 76.25 -41.57
CA PRO A 43 34.28 75.69 -42.10
C PRO A 43 33.29 75.79 -40.95
N GLU A 44 32.34 76.73 -41.08
CA GLU A 44 31.29 76.86 -40.09
C GLU A 44 30.64 75.50 -40.19
N MET A 45 30.78 74.69 -39.13
CA MET A 45 29.74 73.73 -38.82
C MET A 45 28.49 74.59 -38.86
N LYS A 46 27.71 74.50 -39.95
CA LYS A 46 26.47 75.26 -40.09
C LYS A 46 25.77 75.08 -38.77
N ALA A 47 25.66 76.17 -38.01
CA ALA A 47 25.12 76.08 -36.66
C ALA A 47 23.76 75.44 -36.82
N LEU A 48 23.61 74.21 -36.31
CA LEU A 48 22.37 73.45 -36.42
C LEU A 48 21.24 74.41 -36.08
N THR A 49 20.31 74.60 -37.01
CA THR A 49 19.15 75.46 -36.79
C THR A 49 18.44 75.01 -35.51
N LYS A 50 17.76 75.90 -34.77
CA LYS A 50 17.14 75.55 -33.48
C LYS A 50 16.29 74.27 -33.59
N THR A 51 15.61 74.08 -34.71
CA THR A 51 14.86 72.87 -35.09
C THR A 51 15.73 71.63 -35.30
N GLN A 52 16.89 71.72 -35.96
CA GLN A 52 17.80 70.57 -36.13
C GLN A 52 18.50 70.16 -34.82
N LYS A 53 18.80 71.12 -33.92
CA LYS A 53 19.29 70.78 -32.55
C LYS A 53 18.21 70.08 -31.74
N MET A 54 16.95 70.52 -31.86
CA MET A 54 15.81 69.86 -31.24
C MET A 54 15.58 68.46 -31.80
N ILE A 55 15.63 68.27 -33.12
CA ILE A 55 15.52 66.94 -33.76
C ILE A 55 16.67 66.03 -33.31
N ALA A 56 17.92 66.51 -33.32
CA ALA A 56 19.05 65.72 -32.87
C ALA A 56 18.95 65.35 -31.38
N ALA A 57 18.47 66.26 -30.52
CA ALA A 57 18.21 65.98 -29.12
C ALA A 57 17.08 64.95 -28.94
N VAL A 58 15.98 65.06 -29.70
CA VAL A 58 14.89 64.07 -29.69
C VAL A 58 15.37 62.72 -30.19
N VAL A 59 16.13 62.65 -31.27
CA VAL A 59 16.71 61.40 -31.79
C VAL A 59 17.67 60.78 -30.78
N ALA A 60 18.52 61.57 -30.13
CA ALA A 60 19.41 61.07 -29.08
C ALA A 60 18.62 60.52 -27.88
N VAL A 61 17.56 61.21 -27.44
CA VAL A 61 16.66 60.73 -26.38
C VAL A 61 15.97 59.43 -26.78
N VAL A 62 15.47 59.34 -28.02
CA VAL A 62 14.86 58.11 -28.57
C VAL A 62 15.86 56.98 -28.64
N LEU A 63 17.11 57.21 -29.08
CA LEU A 63 18.15 56.18 -29.12
C LEU A 63 18.55 55.70 -27.72
N VAL A 64 18.63 56.60 -26.74
CA VAL A 64 18.89 56.23 -25.34
C VAL A 64 17.71 55.45 -24.77
N ALA A 65 16.47 55.83 -25.09
CA ALA A 65 15.29 55.09 -24.68
C ALA A 65 15.21 53.71 -25.35
N LEU A 66 15.54 53.61 -26.64
CA LEU A 66 15.62 52.33 -27.38
C LEU A 66 16.75 51.45 -26.85
N PHE A 67 17.92 52.00 -26.56
CA PHE A 67 19.04 51.25 -25.98
C PHE A 67 18.73 50.80 -24.56
N GLY A 68 18.14 51.68 -23.73
CA GLY A 68 17.67 51.33 -22.39
C GLY A 68 16.59 50.25 -22.44
N GLY A 69 15.60 50.40 -23.31
CA GLY A 69 14.55 49.41 -23.55
C GLY A 69 15.12 48.07 -24.06
N TYR A 70 16.09 48.11 -24.98
CA TYR A 70 16.79 46.93 -25.46
C TYR A 70 17.55 46.23 -24.33
N LYS A 71 18.28 46.97 -23.47
CA LYS A 71 19.00 46.38 -22.33
C LYS A 71 18.06 45.78 -21.27
N ILE A 72 16.92 46.41 -21.03
CA ILE A 72 15.87 45.85 -20.17
C ILE A 72 15.31 44.57 -20.79
N GLY A 73 15.01 44.58 -22.08
CA GLY A 73 14.53 43.41 -22.83
C GLY A 73 15.57 42.29 -22.87
N GLU A 74 16.84 42.58 -23.14
CA GLU A 74 17.95 41.63 -23.19
C GLU A 74 18.12 40.92 -21.85
N LYS A 75 17.97 41.65 -20.74
CA LYS A 75 17.94 41.06 -19.41
C LYS A 75 16.69 40.20 -19.23
N ALA A 76 15.50 40.74 -19.48
CA ALA A 76 14.22 40.05 -19.25
C ALA A 76 14.12 38.73 -20.03
N TYR A 77 14.51 38.73 -21.30
CA TYR A 77 14.51 37.57 -22.19
C TYR A 77 15.86 36.85 -22.24
N SER A 78 16.76 37.08 -21.28
CA SER A 78 18.01 36.32 -21.21
C SER A 78 17.72 34.84 -20.99
N LYS A 79 18.60 33.97 -21.52
CA LYS A 79 18.53 32.52 -21.29
C LYS A 79 18.41 32.19 -19.80
N GLU A 80 19.18 32.88 -18.96
CA GLU A 80 19.16 32.66 -17.51
C GLU A 80 17.79 32.96 -16.89
N ASN A 81 17.13 34.05 -17.29
CA ASN A 81 15.80 34.38 -16.78
C ASN A 81 14.72 33.42 -17.29
N GLN A 82 14.81 32.98 -18.55
CA GLN A 82 13.91 31.95 -19.08
C GLN A 82 14.10 30.61 -18.33
N VAL A 83 15.35 30.20 -18.07
CA VAL A 83 15.65 29.02 -17.24
C VAL A 83 15.10 29.18 -15.82
N ASN A 84 15.29 30.33 -15.18
CA ASN A 84 14.76 30.60 -13.84
C ASN A 84 13.23 30.44 -13.80
N HIS A 85 12.55 30.96 -14.83
CA HIS A 85 11.11 30.85 -14.96
C HIS A 85 10.66 29.40 -15.10
N TYR A 86 11.31 28.62 -15.95
CA TYR A 86 11.02 27.18 -16.08
C TYR A 86 11.29 26.41 -14.78
N ILE A 87 12.38 26.72 -14.08
CA ILE A 87 12.72 26.09 -12.81
C ILE A 87 11.69 26.43 -11.73
N GLU A 88 11.16 27.65 -11.70
CA GLU A 88 10.06 28.03 -10.82
C GLU A 88 8.80 27.21 -11.11
N ILE A 89 8.46 27.03 -12.39
CA ILE A 89 7.32 26.22 -12.83
C ILE A 89 7.50 24.76 -12.43
N LEU A 90 8.65 24.14 -12.75
CA LEU A 90 8.94 22.76 -12.36
C LEU A 90 8.96 22.57 -10.84
N ALA A 91 9.52 23.52 -10.09
CA ALA A 91 9.54 23.49 -8.62
C ALA A 91 8.14 23.60 -8.01
N SER A 92 7.17 24.18 -8.72
CA SER A 92 5.80 24.29 -8.25
C SER A 92 5.04 22.97 -8.26
N ALA A 93 5.51 21.97 -9.04
CA ALA A 93 4.82 20.71 -9.30
C ALA A 93 3.35 20.87 -9.75
N ASP A 94 2.98 22.04 -10.27
CA ASP A 94 1.64 22.35 -10.75
C ASP A 94 1.49 21.84 -12.20
N ALA A 95 0.67 20.80 -12.37
CA ALA A 95 0.52 20.10 -13.64
C ALA A 95 0.08 21.02 -14.79
N GLU A 96 -0.82 21.97 -14.53
CA GLU A 96 -1.32 22.91 -15.55
C GLU A 96 -0.23 23.90 -15.96
N ARG A 97 0.47 24.48 -14.95
CA ARG A 97 1.59 25.40 -15.22
C ARG A 97 2.71 24.72 -15.98
N ILE A 98 3.00 23.46 -15.66
CA ILE A 98 4.02 22.67 -16.33
C ILE A 98 3.58 22.33 -17.76
N ALA A 99 2.32 21.93 -17.98
CA ALA A 99 1.78 21.63 -19.30
C ALA A 99 1.85 22.82 -20.26
N ASP A 100 1.52 24.03 -19.77
CA ASP A 100 1.60 25.27 -20.56
C ASP A 100 3.04 25.60 -20.99
N ALA A 101 4.00 25.35 -20.08
CA ALA A 101 5.41 25.68 -20.28
C ALA A 101 6.15 24.67 -21.16
N LEU A 102 5.82 23.38 -21.04
CA LEU A 102 6.48 22.33 -21.80
C LEU A 102 6.03 22.29 -23.26
N LYS A 103 6.94 21.80 -24.11
CA LYS A 103 6.71 21.46 -25.51
C LYS A 103 7.19 20.04 -25.74
N THR A 104 6.74 19.40 -26.80
CA THR A 104 7.28 18.12 -27.25
C THR A 104 7.51 18.16 -28.75
N ASN A 105 8.51 17.43 -29.20
CA ASN A 105 8.80 17.22 -30.62
C ASN A 105 8.29 15.84 -31.11
N ASP A 106 7.72 15.01 -30.21
CA ASP A 106 7.10 13.74 -30.59
C ASP A 106 5.66 13.99 -31.12
N PRO A 107 5.35 13.60 -32.37
CA PRO A 107 4.02 13.83 -32.96
C PRO A 107 2.91 12.98 -32.35
N ASN A 108 3.23 11.90 -31.64
CA ASN A 108 2.29 10.96 -31.02
C ASN A 108 2.02 11.30 -29.54
N PHE A 109 2.78 12.23 -28.95
CA PHE A 109 2.59 12.67 -27.58
C PHE A 109 1.98 14.08 -27.53
N LYS A 110 0.96 14.27 -26.68
CA LYS A 110 0.36 15.58 -26.42
C LYS A 110 0.64 15.99 -24.99
N VAL A 111 1.26 17.15 -24.82
CA VAL A 111 1.51 17.74 -23.51
C VAL A 111 0.19 18.29 -22.95
N THR A 112 -0.29 17.66 -21.89
CA THR A 112 -1.48 18.03 -21.10
C THR A 112 -1.19 17.79 -19.62
N ALA A 113 -1.96 18.40 -18.72
CA ALA A 113 -1.82 18.16 -17.29
C ALA A 113 -1.94 16.65 -16.94
N GLU A 114 -2.88 15.95 -17.58
CA GLU A 114 -3.11 14.51 -17.41
C GLU A 114 -1.91 13.68 -17.89
N SER A 115 -1.43 13.92 -19.12
CA SER A 115 -0.29 13.18 -19.69
C SER A 115 1.02 13.37 -18.91
N LEU A 116 1.13 14.48 -18.16
CA LEU A 116 2.31 14.82 -17.37
C LEU A 116 2.23 14.32 -15.92
N ALA A 117 1.15 13.66 -15.51
CA ALA A 117 1.01 13.14 -14.16
C ALA A 117 2.21 12.29 -13.69
N PRO A 118 2.81 11.40 -14.51
CA PRO A 118 4.02 10.67 -14.11
C PRO A 118 5.20 11.59 -13.79
N TYR A 119 5.39 12.63 -14.60
CA TYR A 119 6.47 13.60 -14.44
C TYR A 119 6.26 14.47 -13.20
N VAL A 120 5.02 14.91 -12.96
CA VAL A 120 4.67 15.69 -11.76
C VAL A 120 4.95 14.88 -10.49
N ARG A 121 4.50 13.62 -10.41
CA ARG A 121 4.83 12.73 -9.28
C ARG A 121 6.33 12.60 -9.07
N TYR A 122 7.09 12.43 -10.16
CA TYR A 122 8.56 12.37 -10.08
C TYR A 122 9.16 13.63 -9.46
N LEU A 123 8.69 14.82 -9.85
CA LEU A 123 9.13 16.11 -9.28
C LEU A 123 8.81 16.23 -7.78
N GLU A 124 7.62 15.78 -7.37
CA GLU A 124 7.18 15.81 -5.97
C GLU A 124 8.00 14.88 -5.07
N GLU A 125 8.26 13.66 -5.54
CA GLU A 125 9.05 12.65 -4.83
C GLU A 125 10.55 12.99 -4.84
N ASN A 126 11.04 13.62 -5.90
CA ASN A 126 12.46 13.92 -6.10
C ASN A 126 12.75 15.43 -6.04
N LYS A 127 12.46 16.09 -4.91
CA LYS A 127 12.62 17.55 -4.74
C LYS A 127 14.01 18.10 -5.12
N SER A 128 15.07 17.28 -5.01
CA SER A 128 16.43 17.69 -5.39
C SER A 128 16.64 17.75 -6.92
N TYR A 129 15.83 17.04 -7.71
CA TYR A 129 15.95 16.95 -9.16
C TYR A 129 15.89 18.33 -9.84
N VAL A 130 14.95 19.19 -9.44
CA VAL A 130 14.80 20.54 -10.01
C VAL A 130 16.09 21.36 -9.86
N SER A 131 16.80 21.20 -8.75
CA SER A 131 18.07 21.89 -8.52
C SER A 131 19.22 21.33 -9.39
N GLN A 132 19.20 20.02 -9.64
CA GLN A 132 20.16 19.36 -10.53
C GLN A 132 19.94 19.81 -11.96
N ILE A 133 18.70 19.78 -12.45
CA ILE A 133 18.41 20.14 -13.84
C ILE A 133 18.60 21.64 -14.10
N SER A 134 18.35 22.51 -13.11
CA SER A 134 18.69 23.94 -13.17
C SER A 134 20.16 24.15 -13.52
N SER A 135 21.05 23.38 -12.89
CA SER A 135 22.50 23.46 -13.13
C SER A 135 22.88 22.97 -14.54
N VAL A 136 22.12 22.05 -15.11
CA VAL A 136 22.35 21.52 -16.48
C VAL A 136 21.79 22.47 -17.55
N LEU A 137 20.55 22.93 -17.37
CA LEU A 137 19.86 23.89 -18.25
C LEU A 137 20.69 25.19 -18.44
N ARG A 138 21.26 25.71 -17.34
CA ARG A 138 22.12 26.91 -17.36
C ARG A 138 23.39 26.71 -18.17
N ARG A 139 24.04 25.53 -18.07
CA ARG A 139 25.28 25.22 -18.79
C ARG A 139 25.07 25.02 -20.30
N GLY A 140 23.82 24.93 -20.77
CA GLY A 140 23.50 24.81 -22.20
C GLY A 140 23.86 23.47 -22.84
N SER A 141 23.95 22.42 -22.01
CA SER A 141 24.43 21.11 -22.39
C SER A 141 23.37 20.04 -22.09
N LEU A 142 22.12 20.26 -22.49
CA LEU A 142 21.20 19.12 -22.56
C LEU A 142 21.44 18.46 -23.91
N TYR A 143 21.97 17.24 -23.84
CA TYR A 143 21.92 16.29 -24.94
C TYR A 143 20.44 16.17 -25.33
N THR A 144 20.10 16.22 -26.62
CA THR A 144 18.71 16.10 -27.08
C THR A 144 18.05 14.77 -26.73
N GLY A 145 18.81 13.83 -26.16
CA GLY A 145 18.33 12.56 -25.60
C GLY A 145 18.03 12.58 -24.09
N GLY A 146 18.10 13.74 -23.42
CA GLY A 146 17.63 13.88 -22.04
C GLY A 146 16.10 13.78 -21.93
N GLU A 147 15.55 13.54 -20.74
CA GLU A 147 14.12 13.56 -20.42
C GLU A 147 13.49 14.93 -20.72
N ILE A 148 14.22 16.02 -20.42
CA ILE A 148 13.90 17.38 -20.86
C ILE A 148 15.14 18.09 -21.38
N TYR A 149 14.95 19.02 -22.31
CA TYR A 149 16.01 19.87 -22.85
C TYR A 149 15.54 21.26 -23.24
N LEU A 150 16.47 22.19 -23.43
CA LEU A 150 16.17 23.51 -23.98
C LEU A 150 16.47 23.54 -25.47
N GLU A 151 15.48 23.92 -26.25
CA GLU A 151 15.60 24.17 -27.68
C GLU A 151 15.51 25.67 -27.95
N GLN A 152 16.53 26.25 -28.59
CA GLN A 152 16.45 27.64 -29.02
C GLN A 152 15.60 27.74 -30.29
N LYS A 153 14.38 28.25 -30.16
CA LYS A 153 13.40 28.32 -31.24
C LYS A 153 12.89 29.74 -31.44
N GLY A 154 13.42 30.40 -32.46
CA GLY A 154 12.96 31.70 -32.92
C GLY A 154 13.43 32.89 -32.07
N LYS A 155 12.70 34.01 -32.19
CA LYS A 155 13.00 35.27 -31.52
C LYS A 155 11.72 35.90 -30.96
N THR A 156 11.78 36.37 -29.71
CA THR A 156 10.75 37.21 -29.10
C THR A 156 11.05 38.68 -29.38
N MET A 157 10.02 39.46 -29.72
CA MET A 157 10.14 40.89 -30.06
C MET A 157 11.19 41.17 -31.14
N LEU A 158 11.38 40.27 -32.13
CA LEU A 158 12.37 40.33 -33.21
C LEU A 158 13.85 40.22 -32.83
N PHE A 159 14.24 40.48 -31.57
CA PHE A 159 15.64 40.60 -31.18
C PHE A 159 16.12 39.53 -30.19
N PHE A 160 15.27 39.09 -29.28
CA PHE A 160 15.69 38.27 -28.15
C PHE A 160 15.50 36.78 -28.43
N ASP A 161 16.47 35.96 -28.06
CA ASP A 161 16.35 34.50 -28.21
C ASP A 161 15.19 33.95 -27.38
N ASN A 162 14.41 33.06 -27.98
CA ASN A 162 13.39 32.29 -27.28
C ASN A 162 13.87 30.85 -27.11
N TYR A 163 13.75 30.32 -25.90
CA TYR A 163 14.12 28.95 -25.56
C TYR A 163 12.89 28.20 -25.09
N ASP A 164 12.49 27.16 -25.83
CA ASP A 164 11.41 26.28 -25.43
C ASP A 164 11.97 25.17 -24.52
N LEU A 165 11.25 24.85 -23.45
CA LEU A 165 11.55 23.67 -22.63
C LEU A 165 10.81 22.47 -23.24
N VAL A 166 11.57 21.51 -23.75
CA VAL A 166 11.06 20.35 -24.50
C VAL A 166 11.16 19.10 -23.64
N ILE A 167 10.09 18.30 -23.57
CA ILE A 167 10.05 16.99 -22.94
C ILE A 167 10.09 15.88 -23.99
N ASN A 168 10.92 14.86 -23.74
CA ASN A 168 11.02 13.65 -24.54
C ASN A 168 10.17 12.55 -23.91
N PRO A 169 9.12 12.07 -24.60
CA PRO A 169 8.35 10.92 -24.13
C PRO A 169 9.18 9.65 -24.09
N VAL A 170 8.76 8.70 -23.26
CA VAL A 170 9.39 7.40 -23.09
C VAL A 170 8.48 6.27 -23.59
N TYR A 171 9.13 5.20 -24.02
CA TYR A 171 8.54 3.90 -24.33
C TYR A 171 9.29 2.86 -23.51
N PHE A 172 8.58 1.87 -22.98
CA PHE A 172 9.17 0.80 -22.18
C PHE A 172 8.35 -0.47 -22.34
N ASN A 173 8.93 -1.60 -21.96
CA ASN A 173 8.25 -2.89 -22.01
C ASN A 173 7.55 -3.17 -20.67
N VAL A 174 6.36 -3.74 -20.76
CA VAL A 174 5.66 -4.37 -19.64
C VAL A 174 5.46 -5.84 -19.97
N GLY A 175 5.55 -6.70 -18.96
CA GLY A 175 5.33 -8.14 -19.16
C GLY A 175 4.77 -8.86 -17.94
N VAL A 176 4.29 -10.07 -18.16
CA VAL A 176 3.64 -10.92 -17.16
C VAL A 176 3.80 -12.39 -17.57
N ASN A 177 4.01 -13.28 -16.60
CA ASN A 177 4.22 -14.71 -16.84
C ASN A 177 2.94 -15.47 -17.24
N VAL A 178 1.76 -14.96 -16.87
CA VAL A 178 0.48 -15.65 -17.10
C VAL A 178 -0.30 -15.08 -18.29
N LYS A 179 -1.05 -15.95 -18.97
CA LYS A 179 -1.96 -15.58 -20.07
C LYS A 179 -3.26 -14.97 -19.54
N ASP A 180 -3.91 -14.14 -20.36
CA ASP A 180 -5.21 -13.50 -20.10
C ASP A 180 -5.17 -12.49 -18.92
N ALA A 181 -3.97 -12.07 -18.49
CA ALA A 181 -3.76 -11.03 -17.49
C ALA A 181 -3.93 -9.64 -18.09
N VAL A 182 -4.59 -8.74 -17.35
CA VAL A 182 -4.78 -7.34 -17.72
C VAL A 182 -3.64 -6.51 -17.12
N ILE A 183 -2.87 -5.84 -17.97
CA ILE A 183 -1.82 -4.93 -17.56
C ILE A 183 -2.36 -3.50 -17.62
N SER A 184 -2.20 -2.75 -16.53
CA SER A 184 -2.59 -1.35 -16.42
C SER A 184 -1.43 -0.47 -15.97
N ILE A 185 -1.43 0.78 -16.44
CA ILE A 185 -0.44 1.80 -16.11
C ILE A 185 -1.20 3.03 -15.63
N ASN A 186 -0.89 3.49 -14.40
CA ASN A 186 -1.58 4.60 -13.75
C ASN A 186 -3.11 4.41 -13.70
N GLY A 187 -3.57 3.16 -13.58
CA GLY A 187 -4.99 2.79 -13.56
C GLY A 187 -5.67 2.69 -14.93
N GLU A 188 -4.96 2.92 -16.04
CA GLU A 188 -5.49 2.71 -17.39
C GLU A 188 -5.05 1.35 -17.94
N ASN A 189 -5.98 0.56 -18.47
CA ASN A 189 -5.67 -0.72 -19.10
C ASN A 189 -4.93 -0.50 -20.42
N VAL A 190 -3.70 -1.02 -20.53
CA VAL A 190 -2.83 -0.80 -21.70
C VAL A 190 -2.65 -2.05 -22.55
N ALA A 191 -2.75 -3.24 -21.95
CA ALA A 191 -2.60 -4.50 -22.65
C ALA A 191 -3.32 -5.64 -21.92
N THR A 192 -3.57 -6.73 -22.65
CA THR A 192 -3.98 -8.02 -22.08
C THR A 192 -3.04 -9.09 -22.64
N SER A 193 -2.47 -9.93 -21.78
CA SER A 193 -1.52 -10.96 -22.21
C SER A 193 -2.23 -12.03 -23.05
N THR A 194 -1.66 -12.37 -24.19
CA THR A 194 -2.24 -13.34 -25.14
C THR A 194 -1.61 -14.72 -25.08
N VAL A 195 -0.45 -14.81 -24.43
CA VAL A 195 0.36 -16.01 -24.21
C VAL A 195 0.97 -15.95 -22.80
N GLU A 196 1.51 -17.07 -22.33
CA GLU A 196 2.41 -17.09 -21.16
C GLU A 196 3.71 -16.33 -21.49
N ASP A 197 4.36 -15.82 -20.45
CA ASP A 197 5.55 -14.96 -20.55
C ASP A 197 5.41 -13.84 -21.61
N TYR A 198 4.28 -13.14 -21.55
CA TYR A 198 3.93 -12.08 -22.47
C TYR A 198 4.70 -10.80 -22.15
N THR A 199 5.24 -10.15 -23.17
CA THR A 199 5.86 -8.82 -23.09
C THR A 199 5.38 -7.95 -24.25
N THR A 200 5.12 -6.68 -23.99
CA THR A 200 4.77 -5.68 -25.02
C THR A 200 5.37 -4.32 -24.69
N GLU A 201 5.72 -3.57 -25.74
CA GLU A 201 6.10 -2.16 -25.62
C GLU A 201 4.84 -1.29 -25.42
N VAL A 202 4.93 -0.29 -24.55
CA VAL A 202 3.88 0.68 -24.24
C VAL A 202 4.43 2.11 -24.31
N GLY A 203 3.57 3.06 -24.64
CA GLY A 203 3.91 4.47 -24.80
C GLY A 203 3.27 5.10 -26.05
N PRO A 204 3.52 6.39 -26.31
CA PRO A 204 4.42 7.28 -25.56
C PRO A 204 3.83 7.79 -24.23
N TYR A 205 4.68 7.91 -23.20
CA TYR A 205 4.33 8.55 -21.93
C TYR A 205 5.29 9.67 -21.55
N ALA A 206 4.86 10.61 -20.69
CA ALA A 206 5.80 11.52 -20.05
C ALA A 206 6.75 10.74 -19.12
N PRO A 207 8.06 11.00 -19.16
CA PRO A 207 9.00 10.41 -18.21
C PRO A 207 8.60 10.72 -16.77
N GLY A 208 8.80 9.78 -15.85
CA GLY A 208 8.50 9.98 -14.44
C GLY A 208 8.21 8.69 -13.68
N VAL A 209 7.33 8.77 -12.68
CA VAL A 209 6.95 7.63 -11.84
C VAL A 209 5.65 7.01 -12.34
N PHE A 210 5.69 5.72 -12.62
CA PHE A 210 4.59 4.92 -13.13
C PHE A 210 4.14 3.91 -12.08
N GLU A 211 2.82 3.80 -11.91
CA GLU A 211 2.22 2.68 -11.17
C GLU A 211 1.82 1.64 -12.21
N VAL A 212 2.51 0.50 -12.21
CA VAL A 212 2.26 -0.61 -13.14
C VAL A 212 1.58 -1.73 -12.36
N ASN A 213 0.49 -2.27 -12.90
CA ASN A 213 -0.30 -3.30 -12.27
C ASN A 213 -0.65 -4.41 -13.26
N ALA A 214 -0.63 -5.66 -12.82
CA ALA A 214 -1.10 -6.81 -13.57
C ALA A 214 -2.14 -7.55 -12.73
N THR A 215 -3.31 -7.79 -13.30
CA THR A 215 -4.37 -8.59 -12.69
C THR A 215 -4.68 -9.82 -13.54
N ALA A 216 -4.96 -10.95 -12.91
CA ALA A 216 -5.36 -12.18 -13.59
C ALA A 216 -6.37 -12.97 -12.77
N GLU A 217 -7.20 -13.76 -13.42
CA GLU A 217 -8.03 -14.77 -12.75
C GLU A 217 -7.44 -16.15 -13.05
N ILE A 218 -6.95 -16.85 -12.04
CA ILE A 218 -6.34 -18.18 -12.17
C ILE A 218 -7.12 -19.14 -11.28
N ASN A 219 -7.73 -20.17 -11.89
CA ASN A 219 -8.54 -21.18 -11.20
C ASN A 219 -9.69 -20.58 -10.35
N GLY A 220 -10.25 -19.43 -10.74
CA GLY A 220 -11.33 -18.74 -10.03
C GLY A 220 -10.85 -17.81 -8.90
N TYR A 221 -9.54 -17.69 -8.69
CA TYR A 221 -8.95 -16.73 -7.75
C TYR A 221 -8.40 -15.51 -8.49
N GLU A 222 -8.65 -14.33 -7.93
CA GLU A 222 -8.08 -13.09 -8.43
C GLU A 222 -6.64 -12.92 -7.94
N PHE A 223 -5.75 -12.58 -8.86
CA PHE A 223 -4.34 -12.28 -8.61
C PHE A 223 -4.03 -10.85 -9.01
N GLU A 224 -3.21 -10.19 -8.22
CA GLU A 224 -2.76 -8.82 -8.49
C GLU A 224 -1.29 -8.65 -8.11
N ASN A 225 -0.49 -8.06 -9.00
CA ASN A 225 0.87 -7.60 -8.69
C ASN A 225 1.02 -6.14 -9.14
N LYS A 226 1.45 -5.28 -8.20
CA LYS A 226 1.65 -3.84 -8.39
C LYS A 226 3.11 -3.47 -8.11
N THR A 227 3.71 -2.69 -9.00
CA THR A 227 5.03 -2.06 -8.79
C THR A 227 5.02 -0.58 -9.15
N LYS A 228 5.98 0.16 -8.59
CA LYS A 228 6.26 1.55 -8.92
C LYS A 228 7.60 1.65 -9.63
N GLU A 229 7.57 2.08 -10.88
CA GLU A 229 8.78 2.20 -11.71
C GLU A 229 9.07 3.67 -12.04
N THR A 230 10.34 4.06 -11.92
CA THR A 230 10.80 5.39 -12.34
C THR A 230 11.46 5.29 -13.70
N ILE A 231 10.80 5.81 -14.73
CA ILE A 231 11.24 5.70 -16.13
C ILE A 231 11.47 7.11 -16.68
N LEU A 232 12.73 7.51 -16.79
CA LEU A 232 13.13 8.84 -17.28
C LEU A 232 13.63 8.83 -18.72
N TYR A 233 14.02 7.67 -19.23
CA TYR A 233 14.60 7.49 -20.57
C TYR A 233 14.13 6.15 -21.15
N SER A 234 13.97 6.08 -22.47
CA SER A 234 13.74 4.81 -23.16
C SER A 234 15.00 3.93 -23.08
N HIS A 235 15.04 3.02 -22.12
CA HIS A 235 16.02 1.93 -22.01
C HIS A 235 15.31 0.58 -22.24
N GLU A 236 16.05 -0.49 -22.55
CA GLU A 236 15.56 -1.87 -22.55
C GLU A 236 15.27 -2.34 -21.10
N TRP A 237 14.38 -1.63 -20.40
CA TRP A 237 13.97 -1.98 -19.06
C TRP A 237 12.55 -2.54 -19.12
N ASP A 238 12.39 -3.76 -18.62
CA ASP A 238 11.13 -4.49 -18.61
C ASP A 238 10.51 -4.38 -17.21
N ALA A 239 9.35 -3.73 -17.10
CA ALA A 239 8.52 -3.85 -15.91
C ALA A 239 7.79 -5.20 -15.99
N TYR A 240 8.43 -6.25 -15.49
CA TYR A 240 7.91 -7.61 -15.52
C TYR A 240 7.17 -7.95 -14.21
N LEU A 241 5.85 -8.09 -14.28
CA LEU A 241 4.99 -8.37 -13.14
C LEU A 241 4.77 -9.87 -13.02
N HIS A 242 5.47 -10.50 -12.09
CA HIS A 242 5.33 -11.94 -11.88
C HIS A 242 4.12 -12.23 -11.00
N ILE A 243 3.16 -12.98 -11.52
CA ILE A 243 2.02 -13.50 -10.76
C ILE A 243 2.41 -14.89 -10.27
N GLU A 244 2.66 -14.99 -8.97
CA GLU A 244 2.85 -16.24 -8.23
C GLU A 244 1.70 -16.41 -7.24
N GLY A 245 1.31 -17.64 -6.99
CA GLY A 245 0.34 -17.96 -5.96
C GLY A 245 0.89 -18.97 -4.97
N VAL A 246 0.47 -18.82 -3.72
CA VAL A 246 0.86 -19.69 -2.63
C VAL A 246 -0.16 -20.82 -2.52
N GLU A 247 0.34 -22.05 -2.46
CA GLU A 247 -0.44 -23.24 -2.09
C GLU A 247 -0.10 -23.60 -0.64
N PHE A 248 -1.09 -24.09 0.10
CA PHE A 248 -0.91 -24.49 1.50
C PHE A 248 -1.84 -25.63 1.89
N GLU A 249 -1.44 -26.35 2.92
CA GLU A 249 -2.19 -27.46 3.51
C GLU A 249 -2.78 -27.05 4.85
N VAL A 250 -4.02 -27.43 5.10
CA VAL A 250 -4.72 -27.15 6.35
C VAL A 250 -5.21 -28.44 6.97
N SER A 251 -5.06 -28.55 8.28
CA SER A 251 -5.56 -29.65 9.09
C SER A 251 -6.25 -29.15 10.35
N SER A 252 -7.14 -29.98 10.91
CA SER A 252 -7.90 -29.64 12.10
C SER A 252 -8.18 -30.86 12.99
N ASN A 253 -8.58 -30.60 14.23
CA ASN A 253 -9.17 -31.59 15.13
C ASN A 253 -10.62 -31.97 14.75
N GLN A 254 -11.20 -31.32 13.73
CA GLN A 254 -12.54 -31.59 13.23
C GLN A 254 -12.49 -32.18 11.82
N ASP A 255 -13.23 -33.26 11.57
CA ASP A 255 -13.24 -33.95 10.27
C ASP A 255 -13.73 -33.07 9.12
N THR A 256 -14.68 -32.16 9.42
CA THR A 256 -15.29 -31.28 8.43
C THR A 256 -15.36 -29.86 8.98
N ALA A 257 -14.76 -28.91 8.26
CA ALA A 257 -14.89 -27.48 8.54
C ALA A 257 -14.74 -26.68 7.26
N ASP A 258 -15.40 -25.53 7.18
CA ASP A 258 -15.21 -24.56 6.12
C ASP A 258 -13.88 -23.83 6.33
N VAL A 259 -13.12 -23.61 5.26
CA VAL A 259 -11.84 -22.89 5.30
C VAL A 259 -12.03 -21.49 4.75
N TYR A 260 -11.61 -20.50 5.53
CA TYR A 260 -11.73 -19.09 5.19
C TYR A 260 -10.36 -18.42 5.15
N LEU A 261 -10.17 -17.55 4.17
CA LEU A 261 -8.99 -16.70 4.03
C LEU A 261 -9.47 -15.25 3.93
N ASP A 262 -9.06 -14.39 4.87
CA ASP A 262 -9.55 -13.02 5.05
C ASP A 262 -11.09 -12.91 5.14
N GLY A 263 -11.72 -13.95 5.71
CA GLY A 263 -13.17 -14.05 5.87
C GLY A 263 -13.91 -14.52 4.60
N GLU A 264 -13.22 -14.79 3.50
CA GLU A 264 -13.80 -15.40 2.30
C GLU A 264 -13.64 -16.92 2.33
N LYS A 265 -14.73 -17.65 2.07
CA LYS A 265 -14.71 -19.12 2.03
C LYS A 265 -13.96 -19.61 0.79
N ILE A 266 -12.83 -20.28 0.99
CA ILE A 266 -11.98 -20.82 -0.09
C ILE A 266 -12.20 -22.31 -0.33
N GLY A 267 -12.84 -23.02 0.60
CA GLY A 267 -13.17 -24.43 0.47
C GLY A 267 -13.59 -25.07 1.78
N ASN A 268 -13.41 -26.39 1.90
CA ASN A 268 -13.78 -27.15 3.10
C ASN A 268 -12.78 -28.29 3.32
N LEU A 269 -12.56 -28.66 4.58
CA LEU A 269 -11.81 -29.85 4.96
C LEU A 269 -12.63 -31.12 4.69
N THR A 270 -11.92 -32.22 4.44
CA THR A 270 -12.48 -33.57 4.39
C THR A 270 -11.56 -34.50 5.17
N ASP A 271 -12.10 -35.29 6.08
CA ASP A 271 -11.33 -36.14 7.00
C ASP A 271 -10.24 -35.36 7.76
N GLY A 272 -10.56 -34.13 8.16
CA GLY A 272 -9.71 -33.25 8.96
C GLY A 272 -8.57 -32.59 8.20
N TYR A 273 -8.58 -32.65 6.87
CA TYR A 273 -7.48 -32.16 6.04
C TYR A 273 -7.95 -31.56 4.70
N GLY A 274 -7.16 -30.66 4.13
CA GLY A 274 -7.35 -30.14 2.78
C GLY A 274 -6.14 -29.36 2.26
N THR A 275 -6.01 -29.27 0.94
CA THR A 275 -5.02 -28.43 0.25
C THR A 275 -5.74 -27.30 -0.46
N PHE A 276 -5.24 -26.07 -0.31
CA PHE A 276 -5.88 -24.85 -0.79
C PHE A 276 -4.89 -23.99 -1.59
N GLY A 277 -5.43 -23.22 -2.53
CA GLY A 277 -4.67 -22.39 -3.45
C GLY A 277 -4.61 -22.93 -4.89
N PRO A 278 -3.81 -22.30 -5.76
CA PRO A 278 -2.96 -21.14 -5.46
C PRO A 278 -3.80 -19.88 -5.17
N VAL A 279 -3.41 -19.11 -4.15
CA VAL A 279 -3.99 -17.79 -3.83
C VAL A 279 -2.96 -16.68 -3.96
N SER A 280 -3.41 -15.46 -4.27
CA SER A 280 -2.55 -14.27 -4.32
C SER A 280 -2.11 -13.89 -2.91
N TRP A 281 -0.85 -14.13 -2.57
CA TRP A 281 -0.34 -13.83 -1.24
C TRP A 281 -0.20 -12.31 -1.02
N SER A 282 -0.56 -11.86 0.18
CA SER A 282 -0.26 -10.54 0.70
C SER A 282 0.09 -10.61 2.18
N GLU A 283 0.86 -9.64 2.67
CA GLU A 283 1.25 -9.60 4.07
C GLU A 283 0.03 -9.38 4.98
N GLY A 284 -0.12 -10.23 6.00
CA GLY A 284 -1.17 -10.12 7.01
C GLY A 284 -2.50 -10.82 6.67
N MET A 285 -2.52 -11.67 5.63
CA MET A 285 -3.69 -12.51 5.35
C MET A 285 -3.97 -13.47 6.50
N ILE A 286 -5.24 -13.64 6.87
CA ILE A 286 -5.67 -14.44 8.02
C ILE A 286 -6.42 -15.70 7.53
N LEU A 287 -5.92 -16.86 7.94
CA LEU A 287 -6.55 -18.15 7.77
C LEU A 287 -7.37 -18.51 9.02
N GLU A 288 -8.63 -18.91 8.84
CA GLU A 288 -9.52 -19.39 9.91
C GLU A 288 -10.41 -20.54 9.42
N LEU A 289 -10.89 -21.37 10.35
CA LEU A 289 -11.90 -22.41 10.08
C LEU A 289 -13.25 -22.03 10.70
N GLY A 290 -14.34 -22.46 10.06
CA GLY A 290 -15.70 -22.26 10.55
C GLY A 290 -16.57 -23.51 10.45
N MET A 291 -17.43 -23.71 11.43
CA MET A 291 -18.46 -24.75 11.45
C MET A 291 -19.81 -24.13 11.77
N ASP A 292 -20.77 -24.29 10.87
CA ASP A 292 -22.12 -23.75 11.05
C ASP A 292 -22.99 -24.65 11.94
N PHE A 293 -23.55 -24.04 12.97
CA PHE A 293 -24.54 -24.62 13.87
C PHE A 293 -25.84 -23.78 13.85
N PRO A 294 -26.96 -24.30 14.38
CA PRO A 294 -28.24 -23.58 14.37
C PRO A 294 -28.20 -22.19 15.04
N SER A 295 -27.43 -22.00 16.11
CA SER A 295 -27.33 -20.71 16.81
C SER A 295 -26.25 -19.77 16.25
N GLY A 296 -25.34 -20.27 15.41
CA GLY A 296 -24.25 -19.47 14.85
C GLY A 296 -23.10 -20.32 14.30
N THR A 297 -21.99 -19.66 13.97
CA THR A 297 -20.78 -20.32 13.45
C THR A 297 -19.74 -20.43 14.57
N LEU A 298 -19.30 -21.65 14.86
CA LEU A 298 -18.13 -21.89 15.71
C LEU A 298 -16.87 -21.62 14.87
N LYS A 299 -15.91 -20.88 15.41
CA LYS A 299 -14.65 -20.54 14.73
C LYS A 299 -13.46 -21.21 15.42
N SER A 300 -12.44 -21.56 14.64
CA SER A 300 -11.14 -21.99 15.18
C SER A 300 -10.31 -20.80 15.66
N GLU A 301 -9.13 -21.10 16.20
CA GLU A 301 -8.05 -20.12 16.23
C GLU A 301 -7.71 -19.63 14.80
N SER A 302 -7.16 -18.42 14.69
CA SER A 302 -6.76 -17.81 13.42
C SER A 302 -5.24 -17.72 13.31
N VAL A 303 -4.69 -17.91 12.11
CA VAL A 303 -3.24 -17.83 11.85
C VAL A 303 -2.96 -16.94 10.65
N GLU A 304 -1.85 -16.19 10.69
CA GLU A 304 -1.39 -15.40 9.54
C GLU A 304 -0.72 -16.32 8.49
N LEU A 305 -1.08 -16.14 7.22
CA LEU A 305 -0.56 -16.91 6.10
C LEU A 305 0.85 -16.41 5.72
N SER A 306 1.81 -17.33 5.60
CA SER A 306 3.19 -17.05 5.18
C SER A 306 3.37 -17.08 3.66
N ASP A 307 4.49 -16.50 3.20
CA ASP A 307 4.82 -16.31 1.79
C ASP A 307 5.46 -17.54 1.11
N TYR A 308 5.58 -18.68 1.80
CA TYR A 308 6.19 -19.88 1.24
C TYR A 308 5.17 -20.78 0.54
N ASN A 309 5.48 -21.17 -0.70
CA ASN A 309 4.63 -22.00 -1.58
C ASN A 309 4.22 -23.39 -1.07
N TYR A 310 4.62 -23.82 0.14
CA TYR A 310 4.37 -25.16 0.69
C TYR A 310 4.31 -25.16 2.22
N ASP A 311 3.42 -24.36 2.81
CA ASP A 311 3.21 -24.35 4.25
C ASP A 311 2.08 -25.28 4.70
N TYR A 312 2.20 -25.75 5.95
CA TYR A 312 1.23 -26.60 6.62
C TYR A 312 0.72 -25.87 7.87
N TYR A 313 -0.60 -25.69 7.95
CA TYR A 313 -1.26 -25.06 9.07
C TYR A 313 -2.16 -26.07 9.80
N TYR A 314 -2.05 -26.10 11.12
CA TYR A 314 -2.97 -26.81 11.99
C TYR A 314 -3.81 -25.79 12.76
N LEU A 315 -5.13 -25.84 12.58
CA LEU A 315 -6.08 -24.96 13.26
C LEU A 315 -7.03 -25.81 14.10
N SER A 316 -7.03 -25.56 15.41
CA SER A 316 -7.91 -26.25 16.35
C SER A 316 -9.15 -25.44 16.71
N PHE A 317 -10.26 -26.13 16.84
CA PHE A 317 -11.46 -25.64 17.49
C PHE A 317 -11.38 -25.87 19.00
N PRO A 318 -11.98 -24.98 19.83
CA PRO A 318 -11.94 -25.09 21.29
C PRO A 318 -12.74 -26.26 21.86
N ASN A 319 -13.48 -26.99 21.01
CA ASN A 319 -14.29 -28.15 21.38
C ASN A 319 -13.48 -29.47 21.46
N ASP A 320 -12.14 -29.40 21.42
CA ASP A 320 -11.26 -30.58 21.54
C ASP A 320 -11.00 -30.96 23.00
N PHE A 321 -11.99 -31.61 23.63
CA PHE A 321 -11.85 -32.09 25.01
C PHE A 321 -12.17 -33.58 25.15
N SER A 322 -11.65 -34.18 26.20
CA SER A 322 -11.85 -35.60 26.48
C SER A 322 -13.19 -35.87 27.17
N TYR A 323 -13.71 -37.10 27.10
CA TYR A 323 -14.88 -37.50 27.89
C TYR A 323 -14.66 -37.32 29.40
N GLN A 324 -13.41 -37.46 29.86
CA GLN A 324 -13.05 -37.24 31.25
C GLN A 324 -13.26 -35.77 31.67
N THR A 325 -13.08 -34.82 30.75
CA THR A 325 -13.32 -33.39 31.01
C THR A 325 -14.78 -33.14 31.39
N VAL A 326 -15.74 -33.76 30.68
CA VAL A 326 -17.17 -33.67 31.00
C VAL A 326 -17.48 -34.28 32.38
N VAL A 327 -16.79 -35.36 32.74
CA VAL A 327 -16.91 -35.97 34.06
C VAL A 327 -16.33 -35.06 35.14
N ASP A 328 -15.11 -34.56 34.98
CA ASP A 328 -14.41 -33.81 36.03
C ASP A 328 -15.03 -32.42 36.27
N GLU A 329 -15.49 -31.75 35.20
CA GLU A 329 -16.02 -30.39 35.26
C GLU A 329 -17.52 -30.34 35.61
N LEU A 330 -18.30 -31.38 35.31
CA LEU A 330 -19.74 -31.38 35.55
C LEU A 330 -20.23 -32.57 36.37
N PHE A 331 -20.19 -33.79 35.83
CA PHE A 331 -20.92 -34.90 36.45
C PHE A 331 -20.29 -35.35 37.77
N GLY A 332 -18.98 -35.44 37.88
CA GLY A 332 -18.26 -35.77 39.11
C GLY A 332 -18.57 -34.84 40.28
N PRO A 333 -18.46 -33.51 40.15
CA PRO A 333 -18.84 -32.59 41.23
C PRO A 333 -20.36 -32.54 41.48
N LEU A 334 -21.21 -32.58 40.44
CA LEU A 334 -22.67 -32.62 40.57
C LEU A 334 -23.13 -33.86 41.37
N THR A 335 -22.69 -35.04 40.97
CA THR A 335 -23.03 -36.32 41.61
C THR A 335 -22.58 -36.34 43.07
N ARG A 336 -21.35 -35.92 43.38
CA ARG A 336 -20.85 -35.79 44.76
C ARG A 336 -21.72 -34.85 45.60
N LYS A 337 -22.19 -33.75 45.04
CA LYS A 337 -23.08 -32.81 45.75
C LYS A 337 -24.44 -33.46 46.03
N ILE A 338 -25.03 -34.16 45.06
CA ILE A 338 -26.31 -34.88 45.26
C ILE A 338 -26.16 -35.98 46.31
N VAL A 339 -25.09 -36.78 46.25
CA VAL A 339 -24.80 -37.84 47.24
C VAL A 339 -24.61 -37.23 48.64
N TYR A 340 -23.82 -36.17 48.77
CA TYR A 340 -23.66 -35.45 50.05
C TYR A 340 -25.00 -34.97 50.60
N MET A 341 -25.85 -34.36 49.76
CA MET A 341 -27.17 -33.88 50.18
C MET A 341 -28.13 -35.00 50.55
N SER A 342 -27.94 -36.20 49.98
CA SER A 342 -28.73 -37.40 50.26
C SER A 342 -28.34 -38.04 51.59
N GLU A 343 -27.05 -38.09 51.91
CA GLU A 343 -26.54 -38.77 53.11
C GLU A 343 -26.40 -37.86 54.33
N ALA A 344 -26.32 -36.54 54.14
CA ALA A 344 -26.15 -35.60 55.25
C ALA A 344 -27.42 -35.43 56.08
N ASP A 345 -27.25 -35.28 57.40
CA ASP A 345 -28.32 -34.86 58.30
C ASP A 345 -28.92 -33.51 57.85
N GLU A 346 -30.25 -33.37 57.91
CA GLU A 346 -30.94 -32.15 57.48
C GLU A 346 -30.40 -30.89 58.18
N SER A 347 -30.03 -30.99 59.46
CA SER A 347 -29.45 -29.88 60.22
C SER A 347 -28.06 -29.43 59.75
N SER A 348 -27.37 -30.27 58.98
CA SER A 348 -26.03 -30.01 58.46
C SER A 348 -26.05 -29.32 57.10
N LEU A 349 -27.17 -29.40 56.37
CA LEU A 349 -27.33 -28.74 55.09
C LEU A 349 -27.46 -27.22 55.26
N LYS A 350 -26.73 -26.49 54.42
CA LYS A 350 -26.75 -25.03 54.40
C LYS A 350 -27.28 -24.53 53.07
N GLU A 351 -27.67 -23.26 53.06
CA GLU A 351 -28.06 -22.60 51.81
C GLU A 351 -26.98 -22.66 50.73
N LYS A 352 -25.70 -22.65 51.15
CA LYS A 352 -24.56 -22.85 50.26
C LYS A 352 -24.61 -24.18 49.50
N ASP A 353 -25.13 -25.26 50.10
CA ASP A 353 -25.23 -26.54 49.39
C ASP A 353 -26.26 -26.50 48.26
N ASN A 354 -27.35 -25.77 48.47
CA ASN A 354 -28.34 -25.49 47.44
C ASN A 354 -27.79 -24.60 46.33
N GLU A 355 -26.98 -23.59 46.70
CA GLU A 355 -26.29 -22.72 45.73
C GLU A 355 -25.25 -23.50 44.90
N ASP A 356 -24.45 -24.35 45.53
CA ASP A 356 -23.47 -25.20 44.86
C ASP A 356 -24.17 -26.22 43.92
N LEU A 357 -25.29 -26.82 44.33
CA LEU A 357 -26.06 -27.70 43.43
C LEU A 357 -26.59 -26.91 42.22
N ALA A 358 -27.15 -25.72 42.47
CA ALA A 358 -27.68 -24.88 41.41
C ALA A 358 -26.60 -24.41 40.42
N SER A 359 -25.35 -24.20 40.85
CA SER A 359 -24.29 -23.75 39.93
C SER A 359 -23.96 -24.76 38.82
N TYR A 360 -24.29 -26.04 38.99
CA TYR A 360 -24.12 -27.06 37.96
C TYR A 360 -25.27 -27.13 36.95
N LEU A 361 -26.32 -26.32 37.11
CA LEU A 361 -27.54 -26.39 36.30
C LEU A 361 -27.73 -25.11 35.49
N THR A 362 -28.11 -25.25 34.22
CA THR A 362 -28.44 -24.10 33.37
C THR A 362 -29.64 -23.35 33.97
N GLY A 363 -29.49 -22.06 34.26
CA GLY A 363 -30.55 -21.28 34.94
C GLY A 363 -30.65 -21.52 36.46
N GLY A 364 -29.72 -22.29 37.04
CA GLY A 364 -29.62 -22.48 38.48
C GLY A 364 -30.85 -23.10 39.12
N LYS A 365 -31.40 -22.43 40.14
CA LYS A 365 -32.57 -22.92 40.89
C LYS A 365 -33.88 -22.93 40.09
N ASP A 366 -33.93 -22.18 38.99
CA ASP A 366 -35.09 -22.14 38.10
C ASP A 366 -35.11 -23.35 37.14
N ASN A 367 -34.03 -24.13 37.08
CA ASN A 367 -33.98 -25.38 36.32
C ASN A 367 -34.84 -26.47 36.97
N GLU A 368 -35.66 -27.19 36.20
CA GLU A 368 -36.52 -28.27 36.71
C GLU A 368 -35.73 -29.40 37.40
N LEU A 369 -34.48 -29.64 36.98
CA LEU A 369 -33.60 -30.64 37.57
C LEU A 369 -33.19 -30.28 39.00
N TYR A 370 -33.17 -28.99 39.37
CA TYR A 370 -32.88 -28.58 40.74
C TYR A 370 -33.89 -29.17 41.72
N THR A 371 -35.19 -29.05 41.40
CA THR A 371 -36.26 -29.66 42.20
C THR A 371 -36.15 -31.18 42.18
N ARG A 372 -35.91 -31.77 41.01
CA ARG A 372 -35.77 -33.24 40.88
C ARG A 372 -34.65 -33.80 41.76
N PHE A 373 -33.47 -33.18 41.77
CA PHE A 373 -32.32 -33.65 42.55
C PHE A 373 -32.49 -33.40 44.05
N THR A 374 -33.05 -32.25 44.45
CA THR A 374 -33.34 -31.97 45.86
C THR A 374 -34.42 -32.88 46.44
N GLU A 375 -35.46 -33.20 45.66
CA GLU A 375 -36.47 -34.17 46.03
C GLU A 375 -35.90 -35.59 46.11
N TYR A 376 -35.09 -36.00 45.14
CA TYR A 376 -34.38 -37.29 45.18
C TYR A 376 -33.54 -37.43 46.45
N ALA A 377 -32.71 -36.43 46.74
CA ALA A 377 -31.86 -36.43 47.94
C ALA A 377 -32.68 -36.49 49.23
N LYS A 378 -33.80 -35.77 49.28
CA LYS A 378 -34.72 -35.83 50.42
C LYS A 378 -35.37 -37.20 50.59
N VAL A 379 -35.86 -37.81 49.51
CA VAL A 379 -36.46 -39.15 49.54
C VAL A 379 -35.48 -40.20 50.05
N PHE A 380 -34.21 -40.11 49.61
CA PHE A 380 -33.16 -40.99 50.11
C PHE A 380 -32.91 -40.76 51.60
N ARG A 381 -32.71 -39.51 52.01
CA ARG A 381 -32.44 -39.16 53.42
C ARG A 381 -33.55 -39.54 54.38
N ASP A 382 -34.82 -39.40 53.96
CA ASP A 382 -35.98 -39.73 54.76
C ASP A 382 -36.22 -41.25 54.84
N ASN A 383 -35.51 -42.05 54.04
CA ASN A 383 -35.54 -43.51 54.10
C ASN A 383 -34.65 -44.02 55.25
N ALA A 384 -35.27 -44.37 56.37
CA ALA A 384 -34.57 -44.85 57.57
C ALA A 384 -33.68 -46.09 57.36
N ASP A 385 -33.99 -46.90 56.34
CA ASP A 385 -33.23 -48.10 56.01
C ASP A 385 -32.01 -47.78 55.15
N ALA A 386 -32.02 -46.72 54.34
CA ALA A 386 -30.93 -46.39 53.43
C ALA A 386 -29.73 -45.80 54.20
N LYS A 387 -28.51 -46.15 53.77
CA LYS A 387 -27.27 -45.71 54.45
C LYS A 387 -26.26 -45.07 53.53
N TYR A 388 -25.96 -45.71 52.41
CA TYR A 388 -24.94 -45.22 51.48
C TYR A 388 -25.48 -45.23 50.05
N LEU A 389 -25.07 -44.23 49.31
CA LEU A 389 -25.41 -44.01 47.92
C LEU A 389 -24.12 -43.99 47.10
N SER A 390 -23.97 -44.95 46.19
CA SER A 390 -22.82 -45.02 45.28
C SER A 390 -23.29 -44.84 43.84
N TRP A 391 -22.71 -43.86 43.15
CA TRP A 391 -22.98 -43.54 41.76
C TRP A 391 -21.68 -43.77 40.98
N ASN A 392 -21.74 -44.64 39.97
CA ASN A 392 -20.67 -44.87 39.01
C ASN A 392 -21.18 -44.46 37.63
N LEU A 393 -20.38 -43.69 36.91
CA LEU A 393 -20.78 -43.04 35.66
C LEU A 393 -19.69 -43.22 34.61
N GLU A 394 -20.10 -43.62 33.41
CA GLU A 394 -19.23 -43.82 32.26
C GLU A 394 -19.82 -43.07 31.05
N VAL A 395 -19.11 -42.04 30.59
CA VAL A 395 -19.50 -41.30 29.37
C VAL A 395 -19.18 -42.16 28.15
N THR A 396 -20.20 -42.43 27.34
CA THR A 396 -20.12 -43.30 26.16
C THR A 396 -20.12 -42.52 24.85
N ASP A 397 -20.76 -41.35 24.81
CA ASP A 397 -20.80 -40.47 23.65
C ASP A 397 -20.91 -38.99 24.05
N VAL A 398 -20.25 -38.11 23.31
CA VAL A 398 -20.41 -36.66 23.39
C VAL A 398 -20.52 -36.12 21.98
N THR A 399 -21.67 -35.53 21.66
CA THR A 399 -21.95 -34.95 20.35
C THR A 399 -22.27 -33.47 20.49
N GLN A 400 -21.53 -32.60 19.80
CA GLN A 400 -21.86 -31.17 19.72
C GLN A 400 -23.07 -30.96 18.81
N THR A 401 -24.09 -30.29 19.33
CA THR A 401 -25.38 -30.06 18.64
C THR A 401 -25.62 -28.59 18.30
N ASP A 402 -24.96 -27.69 19.02
CA ASP A 402 -24.92 -26.26 18.73
C ASP A 402 -23.60 -25.66 19.23
N VAL A 403 -23.33 -24.37 18.96
CA VAL A 403 -22.07 -23.68 19.31
C VAL A 403 -21.64 -23.95 20.75
N ASN A 404 -22.58 -23.88 21.71
CA ASN A 404 -22.34 -24.15 23.12
C ASN A 404 -23.13 -25.34 23.68
N LEU A 405 -23.80 -26.15 22.84
CA LEU A 405 -24.68 -27.23 23.31
C LEU A 405 -24.16 -28.60 22.90
N TYR A 406 -24.09 -29.50 23.87
CA TYR A 406 -23.66 -30.88 23.67
C TYR A 406 -24.72 -31.85 24.18
N THR A 407 -24.89 -32.94 23.44
CA THR A 407 -25.61 -34.12 23.91
C THR A 407 -24.58 -35.11 24.46
N VAL A 408 -24.79 -35.55 25.70
CA VAL A 408 -23.92 -36.53 26.38
C VAL A 408 -24.71 -37.77 26.68
N THR A 409 -24.23 -38.92 26.22
CA THR A 409 -24.75 -40.23 26.60
C THR A 409 -23.83 -40.86 27.62
N MET A 410 -24.41 -41.41 28.69
CA MET A 410 -23.64 -42.10 29.72
C MET A 410 -24.40 -43.28 30.31
N ASP A 411 -23.62 -44.29 30.69
CA ASP A 411 -24.06 -45.38 31.52
C ASP A 411 -23.95 -44.98 33.00
N PHE A 412 -24.99 -45.29 33.75
CA PHE A 412 -25.16 -44.85 35.12
C PHE A 412 -25.54 -46.02 36.02
N GLU A 413 -24.60 -46.46 36.86
CA GLU A 413 -24.80 -47.50 37.85
C GLU A 413 -25.02 -46.87 39.22
N LEU A 414 -26.12 -47.27 39.86
CA LEU A 414 -26.59 -46.76 41.12
C LEU A 414 -26.67 -47.92 42.12
N THR A 415 -25.98 -47.78 43.25
CA THR A 415 -26.11 -48.71 44.38
C THR A 415 -26.64 -47.97 45.61
N THR A 416 -27.79 -48.42 46.12
CA THR A 416 -28.29 -48.03 47.44
C THR A 416 -27.99 -49.15 48.44
N THR A 417 -27.10 -48.86 49.39
CA THR A 417 -26.80 -49.77 50.49
C THR A 417 -27.76 -49.55 51.65
N TYR A 418 -28.43 -50.61 52.09
CA TYR A 418 -29.35 -50.57 53.23
C TYR A 418 -28.67 -50.98 54.53
N SER A 419 -29.23 -50.53 55.65
CA SER A 419 -28.75 -50.88 56.98
C SER A 419 -28.91 -52.38 57.25
N TYR A 420 -27.96 -52.95 57.98
CA TYR A 420 -28.04 -54.35 58.41
C TYR A 420 -29.36 -54.69 59.11
N ASP A 421 -29.90 -53.76 59.90
CA ASP A 421 -31.13 -53.96 60.67
C ASP A 421 -32.41 -54.00 59.79
N SER A 422 -32.34 -53.51 58.55
CA SER A 422 -33.47 -53.51 57.61
C SER A 422 -33.76 -54.89 57.00
N ASN A 423 -32.81 -55.83 57.05
CA ASN A 423 -32.86 -57.12 56.33
C ASN A 423 -33.16 -56.97 54.83
N ARG A 424 -32.70 -55.88 54.20
CA ARG A 424 -32.81 -55.66 52.75
C ARG A 424 -31.46 -55.90 52.11
N ASP A 425 -31.46 -56.57 50.97
CA ASP A 425 -30.29 -56.61 50.08
C ASP A 425 -30.10 -55.23 49.44
N ASP A 426 -28.85 -54.92 49.08
CA ASP A 426 -28.51 -53.69 48.37
C ASP A 426 -29.29 -53.62 47.05
N LEU A 427 -29.77 -52.41 46.73
CA LEU A 427 -30.48 -52.15 45.49
C LEU A 427 -29.49 -51.65 44.45
N GLU A 428 -29.28 -52.45 43.41
CA GLU A 428 -28.51 -52.11 42.23
C GLU A 428 -29.47 -51.71 41.09
N GLU A 429 -29.23 -50.55 40.50
CA GLU A 429 -29.95 -50.03 39.34
C GLU A 429 -28.93 -49.59 38.28
N ALA A 430 -29.18 -49.86 37.00
CA ALA A 430 -28.35 -49.33 35.92
C ALA A 430 -29.23 -48.73 34.83
N TYR A 431 -28.79 -47.57 34.34
CA TYR A 431 -29.52 -46.79 33.36
C TYR A 431 -28.57 -46.21 32.32
N GLU A 432 -29.03 -46.16 31.07
CA GLU A 432 -28.44 -45.27 30.07
C GLU A 432 -29.21 -43.95 30.11
N TYR A 433 -28.48 -42.86 30.28
CA TYR A 433 -29.04 -41.51 30.25
C TYR A 433 -28.47 -40.71 29.09
N THR A 434 -29.31 -39.87 28.52
CA THR A 434 -28.90 -38.82 27.59
C THR A 434 -29.21 -37.46 28.22
N PHE A 435 -28.19 -36.60 28.24
CA PHE A 435 -28.22 -35.26 28.82
C PHE A 435 -27.94 -34.22 27.75
N VAL A 436 -28.50 -33.03 27.92
CA VAL A 436 -28.04 -31.82 27.21
C VAL A 436 -27.27 -30.96 28.19
N ILE A 437 -26.06 -30.59 27.81
CA ILE A 437 -25.19 -29.71 28.60
C ILE A 437 -24.83 -28.46 27.79
N GLU A 438 -24.68 -27.35 28.49
CA GLU A 438 -24.24 -26.07 27.92
C GLU A 438 -22.81 -25.75 28.38
N SER A 439 -21.91 -25.51 27.43
CA SER A 439 -20.53 -25.14 27.70
C SER A 439 -20.35 -23.64 27.90
N PHE A 440 -19.37 -23.25 28.69
CA PHE A 440 -18.91 -21.88 28.84
C PHE A 440 -17.38 -21.83 28.98
N GLU A 441 -16.79 -20.67 28.70
CA GLU A 441 -15.35 -20.46 28.88
C GLU A 441 -15.01 -20.47 30.38
N ASP A 442 -14.12 -21.38 30.79
CA ASP A 442 -13.64 -21.48 32.17
C ASP A 442 -12.10 -21.50 32.20
N PRO A 443 -11.46 -20.33 32.39
CA PRO A 443 -10.00 -20.21 32.42
C PRO A 443 -9.33 -20.96 33.58
N ASP A 444 -10.08 -21.34 34.62
CA ASP A 444 -9.55 -22.05 35.78
C ASP A 444 -9.56 -23.59 35.56
N SER A 445 -10.30 -24.07 34.55
CA SER A 445 -10.29 -25.47 34.12
C SER A 445 -9.05 -25.80 33.27
N TRP A 446 -8.64 -27.08 33.22
CA TRP A 446 -7.45 -27.49 32.47
C TRP A 446 -7.61 -27.30 30.95
N ASP A 447 -8.81 -27.56 30.43
CA ASP A 447 -9.13 -27.46 29.00
C ASP A 447 -9.76 -26.11 28.63
N GLY A 448 -9.85 -25.15 29.57
CA GLY A 448 -10.43 -23.82 29.33
C GLY A 448 -11.96 -23.80 29.17
N ILE A 449 -12.65 -24.90 29.50
CA ILE A 449 -14.07 -25.12 29.28
C ILE A 449 -14.76 -25.66 30.53
N GLY A 450 -15.91 -25.09 30.87
CA GLY A 450 -16.82 -25.58 31.90
C GLY A 450 -18.18 -25.95 31.33
N PHE A 451 -19.00 -26.66 32.10
CA PHE A 451 -20.33 -27.09 31.64
C PHE A 451 -21.41 -26.91 32.71
N THR A 452 -22.64 -26.68 32.25
CA THR A 452 -23.86 -26.78 33.07
C THR A 452 -24.81 -27.80 32.47
N LEU A 453 -25.54 -28.52 33.33
CA LEU A 453 -26.56 -29.46 32.91
C LEU A 453 -27.87 -28.72 32.64
N SER A 454 -28.37 -28.83 31.41
CA SER A 454 -29.60 -28.17 30.99
C SER A 454 -30.81 -29.06 31.20
N GLU A 455 -30.79 -30.28 30.66
CA GLU A 455 -31.92 -31.21 30.72
C GLU A 455 -31.51 -32.70 30.60
N ILE A 456 -32.43 -33.59 30.99
CA ILE A 456 -32.34 -35.03 30.78
C ILE A 456 -33.34 -35.40 29.68
N THR A 457 -32.86 -35.87 28.54
CA THR A 457 -33.70 -36.14 27.36
C THR A 457 -34.11 -37.62 27.25
N SER A 458 -33.32 -38.53 27.81
CA SER A 458 -33.60 -39.97 27.81
C SER A 458 -33.18 -40.63 29.13
N LYS A 459 -33.91 -41.68 29.51
CA LYS A 459 -33.57 -42.62 30.58
C LYS A 459 -34.07 -44.01 30.19
N ILE A 460 -33.16 -44.97 30.06
CA ILE A 460 -33.46 -46.36 29.69
C ILE A 460 -32.92 -47.28 30.81
N ASP A 461 -33.76 -48.18 31.33
CA ASP A 461 -33.33 -49.23 32.29
C ASP A 461 -32.53 -50.29 31.53
N THR A 462 -31.30 -50.57 31.99
CA THR A 462 -30.38 -51.50 31.34
C THR A 462 -30.16 -52.79 32.12
N LEU A 463 -30.74 -52.94 33.33
CA LEU A 463 -30.67 -54.17 34.12
C LEU A 463 -31.80 -55.17 33.84
N ASN A 464 -32.87 -54.74 33.16
CA ASN A 464 -34.09 -55.55 32.96
C ASN A 464 -34.43 -55.85 31.50
#